data_AF-A0A7C6XYB3-F1
#
_entry.id   AF-A0A7C6XYB3-F1
#
_cell.length_a   1.000
_cell.length_b   1.000
_cell.length_c   1.000
_cell.angle_alpha   90.00
_cell.angle_beta   90.00
_cell.angle_gamma   90.00
#
_symmetry.space_group_name_H-M   'P 1'
#
loop_
_entity.id
_entity.type
_entity.pdbx_description
1 polymer ?
#
loop_
_entity_poly.entity_id
_entity_poly.type
_entity_poly.pdbx_seq_one_letter_code
_entity_poly.pdbx_strand_id
1 'polypeptide(L)'
;GGVLTQCAVEEAVNLRLGFKGLTSYAETLSVYGTAGSFIDGDDTPWSKAFLASAYASRGVKIRFTSGTGSEALMGHSEGRSMLYLEARCLLVTRGAGSQGVQNGSISCVALPESLPGGVRAILAENLLAAMLNLEVAAGNDALASHSDMRKTAKLMCQFIPGADFVHSGYSSMPRYDNMFGGGCFDATELDDYAVLQRDMQIDAGLHPVREDEVAAVRERAGRAIAAVYERLGFPSITEAEIEAAVIAMDSRDMPDRDLAADLAAADDFLAGPATVLDVIRALDEAGYPDVAERLLELGRQRVLGDYLQPSAIFDENFRVLSGINDANDYRGPGSGYRLQGERWARVQDIPRARPPADYLQGQGGEPIRRLTELGTAEKGRVREVVVAVGPAYGRELTETIGGLPHDAVLAEILSGIAEEGLPARVVKVHQSGDCAYIGYAGAQLSGSGVAIGLQSRGTTVIHRADLAPLNNLELFSQAPNLTLESYRQIGRNAARYARGQKVQPVPVKVDNWVRLRLIVKTMLLHRRELEQVDGQRPPTEIYFDWEPDE
;
A
#
# COMPACT_ATOMS: atom_id res chain seq x y z
N GLY A 1 15.84 -16.63 10.15
CA GLY A 1 15.25 -17.99 10.21
C GLY A 1 13.90 -17.90 10.88
N GLY A 2 13.40 -18.98 11.49
CA GLY A 2 12.30 -18.90 12.47
C GLY A 2 10.86 -18.87 11.94
N VAL A 3 10.61 -18.90 10.63
CA VAL A 3 9.23 -18.94 10.11
C VAL A 3 8.56 -20.26 10.48
N LEU A 4 7.38 -20.18 11.08
CA LEU A 4 6.54 -21.33 11.40
C LEU A 4 5.72 -21.76 10.16
N THR A 5 5.63 -23.06 9.92
CA THR A 5 4.91 -23.65 8.78
C THR A 5 3.93 -24.73 9.23
N GLN A 6 2.79 -24.79 8.54
CA GLN A 6 1.77 -25.81 8.73
C GLN A 6 1.29 -26.36 7.39
N CYS A 7 0.55 -27.46 7.44
CA CYS A 7 -0.17 -28.04 6.31
C CYS A 7 -1.57 -28.40 6.77
N ALA A 8 -2.58 -27.67 6.31
CA ALA A 8 -3.96 -27.85 6.74
C ALA A 8 -4.64 -28.97 5.93
N VAL A 9 -4.79 -30.12 6.57
CA VAL A 9 -5.42 -31.34 6.02
C VAL A 9 -6.23 -32.02 7.12
N GLU A 10 -6.83 -33.19 6.83
CA GLU A 10 -7.50 -34.02 7.83
C GLU A 10 -6.61 -34.25 9.06
N GLU A 11 -7.23 -34.27 10.24
CA GLU A 11 -6.58 -34.15 11.54
C GLU A 11 -5.53 -35.24 11.82
N ALA A 12 -5.83 -36.50 11.50
CA ALA A 12 -4.92 -37.61 11.68
C ALA A 12 -3.74 -37.56 10.69
N VAL A 13 -3.99 -37.18 9.43
CA VAL A 13 -2.92 -36.93 8.44
C VAL A 13 -2.04 -35.77 8.89
N ASN A 14 -2.62 -34.67 9.37
CA ASN A 14 -1.90 -33.51 9.87
C ASN A 14 -0.98 -33.88 11.05
N LEU A 15 -1.49 -34.67 11.99
CA LEU A 15 -0.70 -35.16 13.12
C LEU A 15 0.48 -36.04 12.66
N ARG A 16 0.27 -36.88 11.63
CA ARG A 16 1.34 -37.68 11.04
C ARG A 16 2.42 -36.80 10.39
N LEU A 17 2.05 -35.74 9.67
CA LEU A 17 3.00 -34.75 9.14
C LEU A 17 3.79 -34.08 10.27
N GLY A 18 3.11 -33.73 11.36
CA GLY A 18 3.72 -33.22 12.58
C GLY A 18 4.75 -34.18 13.16
N PHE A 19 4.42 -35.47 13.30
CA PHE A 19 5.33 -36.51 13.80
C PHE A 19 6.53 -36.77 12.88
N LYS A 20 6.33 -36.64 11.57
CA LYS A 20 7.41 -36.70 10.55
C LYS A 20 8.32 -35.47 10.59
N GLY A 21 7.91 -34.41 11.29
CA GLY A 21 8.66 -33.17 11.39
C GLY A 21 8.47 -32.21 10.20
N LEU A 22 7.49 -32.47 9.32
CA LEU A 22 7.27 -31.69 8.10
C LEU A 22 6.51 -30.38 8.32
N THR A 23 5.86 -30.23 9.46
CA THR A 23 5.17 -29.00 9.89
C THR A 23 5.70 -28.57 11.26
N SER A 24 5.92 -27.28 11.51
CA SER A 24 6.38 -26.79 12.81
C SER A 24 5.24 -26.49 13.78
N TYR A 25 4.01 -26.31 13.29
CA TYR A 25 2.80 -26.11 14.08
C TYR A 25 1.54 -26.60 13.34
N ALA A 26 0.39 -26.61 14.01
CA ALA A 26 -0.93 -26.84 13.39
C ALA A 26 -1.99 -25.84 13.88
N GLU A 27 -2.88 -25.39 13.00
CA GLU A 27 -3.90 -24.37 13.30
C GLU A 27 -5.33 -24.83 13.06
N THR A 28 -5.56 -25.55 11.96
CA THR A 28 -6.89 -25.95 11.49
C THR A 28 -7.48 -27.11 12.27
N LEU A 29 -7.26 -27.13 13.59
CA LEU A 29 -7.83 -28.08 14.53
C LEU A 29 -9.23 -27.57 14.93
N SER A 30 -10.25 -27.92 14.16
CA SER A 30 -11.55 -27.23 14.19
C SER A 30 -12.38 -27.52 15.46
N VAL A 31 -13.03 -26.51 16.04
CA VAL A 31 -14.02 -26.71 17.12
C VAL A 31 -15.32 -25.98 16.82
N TYR A 32 -16.44 -26.51 17.33
CA TYR A 32 -17.78 -26.06 16.96
C TYR A 32 -18.67 -25.78 18.17
N GLY A 33 -19.68 -24.93 17.96
CA GLY A 33 -20.55 -24.42 19.01
C GLY A 33 -21.73 -25.32 19.35
N THR A 34 -21.99 -26.39 18.58
CA THR A 34 -23.08 -27.34 18.80
C THR A 34 -22.62 -28.79 18.67
N ALA A 35 -23.35 -29.71 19.29
CA ALA A 35 -23.02 -31.14 19.22
C ALA A 35 -23.18 -31.70 17.80
N GLY A 36 -24.21 -31.24 17.06
CA GLY A 36 -24.44 -31.64 15.67
C GLY A 36 -23.28 -31.24 14.76
N SER A 37 -22.80 -30.00 14.87
CA SER A 37 -21.63 -29.55 14.10
C SER A 37 -20.35 -30.27 14.51
N PHE A 38 -20.16 -30.60 15.79
CA PHE A 38 -19.02 -31.40 16.22
C PHE A 38 -19.00 -32.79 15.56
N ILE A 39 -20.15 -33.47 15.56
CA ILE A 39 -20.29 -34.80 14.94
C ILE A 39 -20.03 -34.74 13.43
N ASP A 40 -20.58 -33.76 12.72
CA ASP A 40 -20.35 -33.58 11.28
C ASP A 40 -18.91 -33.15 10.96
N GLY A 41 -18.23 -32.51 11.93
CA GLY A 41 -16.80 -32.23 11.90
C GLY A 41 -15.91 -33.41 12.34
N ASP A 42 -16.49 -34.61 12.50
CA ASP A 42 -15.86 -35.87 12.90
C ASP A 42 -15.11 -35.82 14.25
N ASP A 43 -15.62 -35.03 15.19
CA ASP A 43 -14.96 -34.82 16.46
C ASP A 43 -15.91 -34.54 17.63
N THR A 44 -15.33 -34.54 18.83
CA THR A 44 -15.97 -34.14 20.08
C THR A 44 -15.05 -33.17 20.82
N PRO A 45 -15.55 -32.41 21.81
CA PRO A 45 -14.67 -31.62 22.68
C PRO A 45 -13.54 -32.44 23.31
N TRP A 46 -13.78 -33.71 23.63
CA TRP A 46 -12.77 -34.59 24.24
C TRP A 46 -11.72 -35.08 23.23
N SER A 47 -12.12 -35.48 22.03
CA SER A 47 -11.16 -35.90 20.99
C SER A 47 -10.28 -34.73 20.56
N LYS A 48 -10.82 -33.51 20.44
CA LYS A 48 -10.03 -32.29 20.20
C LYS A 48 -9.06 -31.96 21.33
N ALA A 49 -9.50 -32.03 22.59
CA ALA A 49 -8.62 -31.81 23.73
C ALA A 49 -7.48 -32.85 23.81
N PHE A 50 -7.80 -34.11 23.50
CA PHE A 50 -6.81 -35.17 23.39
C PHE A 50 -5.83 -34.92 22.24
N LEU A 51 -6.33 -34.50 21.07
CA LEU A 51 -5.51 -34.16 19.91
C LEU A 51 -4.55 -32.99 20.20
N ALA A 52 -5.03 -31.92 20.83
CA ALA A 52 -4.19 -30.81 21.30
C ALA A 52 -3.05 -31.29 22.20
N SER A 53 -3.39 -32.17 23.16
CA SER A 53 -2.41 -32.78 24.07
C SER A 53 -1.44 -33.71 23.32
N ALA A 54 -1.89 -34.40 22.28
CA ALA A 54 -1.06 -35.24 21.44
C ALA A 54 0.01 -34.42 20.70
N TYR A 55 -0.35 -33.27 20.12
CA TYR A 55 0.63 -32.35 19.53
C TYR A 55 1.59 -31.78 20.58
N ALA A 56 1.07 -31.28 21.71
CA ALA A 56 1.89 -30.71 22.78
C ALA A 56 2.89 -31.73 23.36
N SER A 57 2.50 -33.00 23.49
CA SER A 57 3.38 -34.08 23.94
C SER A 57 4.54 -34.40 22.98
N ARG A 58 4.46 -33.93 21.73
CA ARG A 58 5.54 -33.99 20.73
C ARG A 58 6.23 -32.65 20.55
N GLY A 59 5.96 -31.71 21.44
CA GLY A 59 6.50 -30.36 21.36
C GLY A 59 6.06 -29.63 20.12
N VAL A 60 4.83 -29.85 19.63
CA VAL A 60 4.32 -29.16 18.45
C VAL A 60 3.34 -28.07 18.88
N LYS A 61 3.62 -26.81 18.51
CA LYS A 61 2.71 -25.68 18.76
C LYS A 61 1.39 -25.94 18.02
N ILE A 62 0.28 -25.67 18.69
CA ILE A 62 -1.04 -25.74 18.08
C ILE A 62 -1.88 -24.55 18.46
N ARG A 63 -2.87 -24.27 17.62
CA ARG A 63 -4.08 -23.56 18.02
C ARG A 63 -5.29 -24.26 17.44
N PHE A 64 -6.47 -23.96 17.99
CA PHE A 64 -7.73 -24.42 17.40
C PHE A 64 -8.22 -23.43 16.35
N THR A 65 -9.13 -23.86 15.50
CA THR A 65 -9.86 -22.99 14.59
C THR A 65 -11.34 -23.00 14.90
N SER A 66 -11.95 -21.83 14.99
CA SER A 66 -13.40 -21.64 15.08
C SER A 66 -13.80 -20.41 14.28
N GLY A 67 -15.07 -20.03 14.30
CA GLY A 67 -15.52 -18.83 13.62
C GLY A 67 -17.03 -18.75 13.52
N THR A 68 -17.55 -17.52 13.67
CA THR A 68 -18.98 -17.27 13.48
C THR A 68 -19.46 -17.75 12.10
N GLY A 69 -20.57 -18.48 12.10
CA GLY A 69 -21.24 -18.92 10.88
C GLY A 69 -21.07 -20.40 10.55
N SER A 70 -20.09 -21.09 11.15
CA SER A 70 -19.82 -22.51 10.87
C SER A 70 -21.04 -23.41 11.16
N GLU A 71 -21.70 -23.25 12.32
CA GLU A 71 -22.84 -24.08 12.67
C GLU A 71 -24.08 -23.76 11.83
N ALA A 72 -24.21 -22.51 11.38
CA ALA A 72 -25.27 -22.12 10.44
C ALA A 72 -25.03 -22.73 9.06
N LEU A 73 -23.78 -22.73 8.57
CA LEU A 73 -23.39 -23.35 7.31
C LEU A 73 -23.61 -24.87 7.34
N MET A 74 -23.28 -25.51 8.46
CA MET A 74 -23.44 -26.95 8.67
C MET A 74 -24.89 -27.35 9.03
N GLY A 75 -25.80 -26.41 9.21
CA GLY A 75 -27.22 -26.69 9.48
C GLY A 75 -27.58 -27.01 10.94
N HIS A 76 -26.65 -26.83 11.88
CA HIS A 76 -26.80 -27.17 13.31
C HIS A 76 -26.79 -25.94 14.23
N SER A 77 -27.41 -24.83 13.81
CA SER A 77 -27.39 -23.57 14.57
C SER A 77 -28.21 -23.54 15.87
N GLU A 78 -29.07 -24.55 16.11
CA GLU A 78 -29.93 -24.67 17.30
C GLU A 78 -30.77 -23.40 17.63
N GLY A 79 -31.09 -22.57 16.62
CA GLY A 79 -31.82 -21.32 16.80
C GLY A 79 -31.04 -20.24 17.58
N ARG A 80 -29.71 -20.35 17.63
CA ARG A 80 -28.82 -19.41 18.35
C ARG A 80 -28.15 -18.42 17.39
N SER A 81 -27.67 -17.30 17.94
CA SER A 81 -26.86 -16.37 17.15
C SER A 81 -25.46 -16.94 16.90
N MET A 82 -24.87 -16.58 15.76
CA MET A 82 -23.52 -17.04 15.40
C MET A 82 -22.50 -16.67 16.48
N LEU A 83 -22.56 -15.44 17.02
CA LEU A 83 -21.63 -14.98 18.07
C LEU A 83 -21.78 -15.75 19.39
N TYR A 84 -23.00 -16.22 19.73
CA TYR A 84 -23.19 -17.07 20.91
C TYR A 84 -22.53 -18.44 20.71
N LEU A 85 -22.69 -19.04 19.53
CA LEU A 85 -22.09 -20.33 19.21
C LEU A 85 -20.56 -20.24 19.18
N GLU A 86 -20.02 -19.18 18.58
CA GLU A 86 -18.59 -18.91 18.61
C GLU A 86 -18.07 -18.69 20.04
N ALA A 87 -18.81 -18.02 20.92
CA ALA A 87 -18.44 -17.93 22.33
C ALA A 87 -18.35 -19.32 23.01
N ARG A 88 -19.18 -20.30 22.60
CA ARG A 88 -19.06 -21.69 23.07
C ARG A 88 -17.79 -22.34 22.52
N CYS A 89 -17.46 -22.14 21.24
CA CYS A 89 -16.21 -22.59 20.63
C CYS A 89 -15.01 -22.11 21.44
N LEU A 90 -14.96 -20.82 21.76
CA LEU A 90 -13.87 -20.22 22.54
C LEU A 90 -13.75 -20.81 23.95
N LEU A 91 -14.87 -21.12 24.61
CA LEU A 91 -14.86 -21.81 25.90
C LEU A 91 -14.36 -23.26 25.78
N VAL A 92 -14.66 -23.96 24.68
CA VAL A 92 -14.08 -25.28 24.40
C VAL A 92 -12.58 -25.16 24.17
N THR A 93 -12.13 -24.21 23.35
CA THR A 93 -10.70 -23.93 23.10
C THR A 93 -9.95 -23.66 24.39
N ARG A 94 -10.50 -22.78 25.24
CA ARG A 94 -9.92 -22.47 26.54
C ARG A 94 -9.92 -23.68 27.47
N GLY A 95 -11.03 -24.42 27.52
CA GLY A 95 -11.19 -25.61 28.36
C GLY A 95 -10.28 -26.78 27.96
N ALA A 96 -9.97 -26.91 26.67
CA ALA A 96 -9.03 -27.90 26.14
C ALA A 96 -7.56 -27.56 26.44
N GLY A 97 -7.28 -26.35 26.94
CA GLY A 97 -5.91 -25.89 27.22
C GLY A 97 -5.14 -25.50 25.96
N SER A 98 -5.82 -25.21 24.85
CA SER A 98 -5.14 -24.61 23.69
C SER A 98 -4.60 -23.23 24.06
N GLN A 99 -3.37 -22.94 23.63
CA GLN A 99 -2.73 -21.65 23.86
C GLN A 99 -3.35 -20.52 23.01
N GLY A 100 -4.00 -20.88 21.90
CA GLY A 100 -4.54 -19.93 20.94
C GLY A 100 -5.74 -20.43 20.15
N VAL A 101 -6.29 -19.52 19.34
CA VAL A 101 -7.37 -19.77 18.40
C VAL A 101 -7.16 -18.96 17.12
N GLN A 102 -7.45 -19.58 15.98
CA GLN A 102 -7.81 -18.87 14.75
C GLN A 102 -9.33 -18.66 14.75
N ASN A 103 -9.77 -17.40 14.81
CA ASN A 103 -11.18 -17.05 14.67
C ASN A 103 -11.36 -15.70 13.96
N GLY A 104 -12.60 -15.24 13.80
CA GLY A 104 -12.95 -14.12 12.94
C GLY A 104 -13.69 -14.59 11.69
N SER A 105 -14.61 -15.53 11.88
CA SER A 105 -15.43 -16.25 10.89
C SER A 105 -14.69 -17.13 9.88
N ILE A 106 -13.46 -16.79 9.51
CA ILE A 106 -12.58 -17.64 8.68
C ILE A 106 -13.28 -17.97 7.36
N SER A 107 -13.34 -19.24 6.96
CA SER A 107 -13.97 -19.72 5.73
C SER A 107 -15.47 -19.45 5.68
N CYS A 108 -16.11 -19.10 6.80
CA CYS A 108 -17.53 -18.79 6.87
C CYS A 108 -17.84 -17.29 6.71
N VAL A 109 -16.84 -16.42 6.51
CA VAL A 109 -16.94 -14.94 6.58
C VAL A 109 -18.09 -14.32 5.79
N ALA A 110 -18.44 -14.88 4.64
CA ALA A 110 -19.53 -14.40 3.81
C ALA A 110 -20.91 -14.50 4.52
N LEU A 111 -21.09 -15.46 5.43
CA LEU A 111 -22.34 -15.65 6.17
C LEU A 111 -22.63 -14.55 7.19
N PRO A 112 -21.79 -14.26 8.19
CA PRO A 112 -22.04 -13.14 9.08
C PRO A 112 -22.09 -11.83 8.31
N GLU A 113 -21.24 -11.62 7.29
CA GLU A 113 -21.30 -10.41 6.46
C GLU A 113 -22.60 -10.26 5.66
N SER A 114 -23.34 -11.34 5.39
CA SER A 114 -24.65 -11.25 4.75
C SER A 114 -25.73 -10.64 5.66
N LEU A 115 -25.44 -10.48 6.97
CA LEU A 115 -26.38 -10.04 7.99
C LEU A 115 -26.01 -8.67 8.59
N PRO A 116 -26.99 -7.91 9.11
CA PRO A 116 -26.72 -6.66 9.81
C PRO A 116 -25.78 -6.85 11.00
N GLY A 117 -24.72 -6.05 11.07
CA GLY A 117 -23.75 -6.11 12.17
C GLY A 117 -22.77 -7.29 12.09
N GLY A 118 -22.71 -8.03 10.98
CA GLY A 118 -21.78 -9.14 10.76
C GLY A 118 -20.32 -8.81 11.03
N VAL A 119 -19.81 -7.76 10.38
CA VAL A 119 -18.42 -7.30 10.58
C VAL A 119 -18.13 -6.96 12.04
N ARG A 120 -19.10 -6.35 12.74
CA ARG A 120 -18.99 -6.08 14.18
C ARG A 120 -18.96 -7.37 15.00
N ALA A 121 -19.73 -8.40 14.62
CA ALA A 121 -19.70 -9.70 15.29
C ALA A 121 -18.35 -10.40 15.12
N ILE A 122 -17.75 -10.30 13.93
CA ILE A 122 -16.39 -10.81 13.62
C ILE A 122 -15.33 -10.11 14.49
N LEU A 123 -15.41 -8.79 14.68
CA LEU A 123 -14.54 -8.11 15.63
C LEU A 123 -14.78 -8.59 17.07
N ALA A 124 -16.06 -8.77 17.45
CA ALA A 124 -16.42 -9.17 18.80
C ALA A 124 -15.89 -10.56 19.17
N GLU A 125 -15.91 -11.55 18.27
CA GLU A 125 -15.34 -12.88 18.55
C GLU A 125 -13.82 -12.86 18.73
N ASN A 126 -13.08 -12.05 17.95
CA ASN A 126 -11.63 -11.87 18.17
C ASN A 126 -11.37 -11.24 19.54
N LEU A 127 -12.16 -10.23 19.92
CA LEU A 127 -12.05 -9.59 21.22
C LEU A 127 -12.38 -10.56 22.38
N LEU A 128 -13.41 -11.40 22.22
CA LEU A 128 -13.75 -12.42 23.22
C LEU A 128 -12.59 -13.42 23.41
N ALA A 129 -11.94 -13.84 22.33
CA ALA A 129 -10.78 -14.73 22.40
C ALA A 129 -9.61 -14.08 23.17
N ALA A 130 -9.28 -12.82 22.85
CA ALA A 130 -8.25 -12.06 23.56
C ALA A 130 -8.59 -11.87 25.05
N MET A 131 -9.86 -11.57 25.38
CA MET A 131 -10.33 -11.46 26.77
C MET A 131 -10.27 -12.78 27.55
N LEU A 132 -10.30 -13.91 26.86
CA LEU A 132 -10.08 -15.24 27.43
C LEU A 132 -8.59 -15.60 27.57
N ASN A 133 -7.69 -14.65 27.25
CA ASN A 133 -6.24 -14.82 27.29
C ASN A 133 -5.78 -15.98 26.41
N LEU A 134 -6.34 -16.05 25.21
CA LEU A 134 -5.90 -16.89 24.10
C LEU A 134 -5.11 -16.01 23.12
N GLU A 135 -4.07 -16.57 22.51
CA GLU A 135 -3.52 -16.05 21.26
C GLU A 135 -4.61 -16.00 20.19
N VAL A 136 -4.66 -14.94 19.39
CA VAL A 136 -5.69 -14.72 18.36
C VAL A 136 -5.05 -14.56 16.98
N ALA A 137 -5.25 -15.58 16.14
CA ALA A 137 -5.03 -15.47 14.70
C ALA A 137 -6.35 -15.01 14.03
N ALA A 138 -6.42 -13.73 13.68
CA ALA A 138 -7.69 -12.98 13.63
C ALA A 138 -8.44 -13.04 12.29
N GLY A 139 -8.38 -14.17 11.58
CA GLY A 139 -9.05 -14.35 10.29
C GLY A 139 -8.40 -13.49 9.21
N ASN A 140 -9.21 -12.74 8.47
CA ASN A 140 -8.75 -11.96 7.31
C ASN A 140 -8.05 -12.81 6.24
N ASP A 141 -8.46 -14.07 6.14
CA ASP A 141 -7.84 -15.15 5.40
C ASP A 141 -8.75 -15.75 4.31
N ALA A 142 -10.05 -15.49 4.36
CA ALA A 142 -11.00 -15.89 3.33
C ALA A 142 -11.70 -14.68 2.67
N LEU A 143 -12.11 -14.85 1.42
CA LEU A 143 -12.77 -13.81 0.62
C LEU A 143 -14.08 -13.34 1.27
N ALA A 144 -14.06 -12.11 1.79
CA ALA A 144 -15.22 -11.50 2.46
C ALA A 144 -16.16 -10.75 1.50
N SER A 145 -15.62 -10.11 0.46
CA SER A 145 -16.39 -9.30 -0.48
C SER A 145 -15.71 -9.11 -1.83
N HIS A 146 -16.52 -8.91 -2.87
CA HIS A 146 -16.08 -8.41 -4.19
C HIS A 146 -15.71 -6.92 -4.18
N SER A 147 -16.07 -6.18 -3.12
CA SER A 147 -15.78 -4.75 -3.01
C SER A 147 -14.53 -4.52 -2.18
N ASP A 148 -13.53 -3.85 -2.76
CA ASP A 148 -12.31 -3.47 -2.05
C ASP A 148 -12.59 -2.62 -0.82
N MET A 149 -13.53 -1.68 -0.93
CA MET A 149 -13.95 -0.86 0.22
C MET A 149 -14.51 -1.71 1.36
N ARG A 150 -15.33 -2.72 1.04
CA ARG A 150 -15.99 -3.55 2.06
C ARG A 150 -15.00 -4.50 2.74
N LYS A 151 -14.17 -5.23 1.98
CA LYS A 151 -13.14 -6.10 2.57
C LYS A 151 -12.12 -5.30 3.38
N THR A 152 -11.76 -4.09 2.93
CA THR A 152 -10.85 -3.20 3.66
C THR A 152 -11.48 -2.68 4.95
N ALA A 153 -12.75 -2.25 4.93
CA ALA A 153 -13.46 -1.84 6.14
C ALA A 153 -13.52 -2.97 7.19
N LYS A 154 -13.68 -4.22 6.74
CA LYS A 154 -13.59 -5.40 7.62
C LYS A 154 -12.18 -5.59 8.18
N LEU A 155 -11.15 -5.55 7.33
CA LEU A 155 -9.74 -5.64 7.75
C LEU A 155 -9.39 -4.61 8.84
N MET A 156 -9.87 -3.37 8.70
CA MET A 156 -9.59 -2.29 9.66
C MET A 156 -9.96 -2.63 11.10
N CYS A 157 -10.90 -3.55 11.32
CA CYS A 157 -11.27 -4.02 12.65
C CYS A 157 -10.12 -4.73 13.39
N GLN A 158 -9.22 -5.42 12.68
CA GLN A 158 -8.05 -6.10 13.27
C GLN A 158 -6.74 -5.36 12.94
N PHE A 159 -6.65 -4.71 11.79
CA PHE A 159 -5.47 -3.97 11.36
C PHE A 159 -5.16 -2.79 12.29
N ILE A 160 -6.17 -2.00 12.68
CA ILE A 160 -5.97 -0.81 13.52
C ILE A 160 -5.55 -1.15 14.96
N PRO A 161 -6.26 -2.02 15.69
CA PRO A 161 -5.85 -2.35 17.06
C PRO A 161 -4.66 -3.32 17.13
N GLY A 162 -4.39 -4.07 16.06
CA GLY A 162 -3.48 -5.21 16.07
C GLY A 162 -4.13 -6.48 16.65
N ALA A 163 -3.52 -7.62 16.35
CA ALA A 163 -3.77 -8.94 16.92
C ALA A 163 -2.45 -9.72 16.93
N ASP A 164 -2.39 -10.87 17.61
CA ASP A 164 -1.19 -11.73 17.58
C ASP A 164 -0.82 -12.09 16.13
N PHE A 165 -1.84 -12.40 15.32
CA PHE A 165 -1.74 -12.41 13.86
C PHE A 165 -2.91 -11.63 13.26
N VAL A 166 -2.64 -10.46 12.66
CA VAL A 166 -3.66 -9.61 12.00
C VAL A 166 -4.38 -10.37 10.89
N HIS A 167 -3.63 -11.20 10.17
CA HIS A 167 -4.15 -12.20 9.25
C HIS A 167 -3.72 -13.59 9.73
N SER A 168 -4.66 -14.52 9.80
CA SER A 168 -4.36 -15.96 9.92
C SER A 168 -4.07 -16.63 8.58
N GLY A 169 -4.05 -15.86 7.48
CA GLY A 169 -3.85 -16.39 6.14
C GLY A 169 -3.86 -15.31 5.06
N TYR A 170 -3.01 -14.29 5.19
CA TYR A 170 -2.77 -13.38 4.06
C TYR A 170 -2.20 -14.22 2.91
N SER A 171 -2.84 -14.18 1.74
CA SER A 171 -2.39 -15.03 0.63
C SER A 171 -1.11 -14.44 0.02
N SER A 172 0.02 -15.14 0.17
CA SER A 172 1.29 -14.77 -0.48
C SER A 172 1.30 -15.06 -1.99
N MET A 173 0.21 -15.63 -2.50
CA MET A 173 -0.03 -15.93 -3.91
C MET A 173 -1.32 -15.25 -4.36
N PRO A 174 -1.52 -14.97 -5.66
CA PRO A 174 -2.79 -14.45 -6.17
C PRO A 174 -3.95 -15.39 -5.85
N ARG A 175 -5.17 -14.84 -5.73
CA ARG A 175 -6.39 -15.62 -5.43
C ARG A 175 -6.57 -16.88 -6.28
N TYR A 176 -6.12 -16.86 -7.53
CA TYR A 176 -6.22 -18.01 -8.44
C TYR A 176 -5.57 -19.28 -7.88
N ASP A 177 -4.42 -19.15 -7.22
CA ASP A 177 -3.66 -20.27 -6.63
C ASP A 177 -4.05 -20.56 -5.18
N ASN A 178 -4.87 -19.71 -4.57
CA ASN A 178 -5.24 -19.88 -3.18
C ASN A 178 -6.26 -21.02 -3.03
N MET A 179 -5.78 -22.14 -2.48
CA MET A 179 -6.59 -23.36 -2.28
C MET A 179 -7.58 -23.28 -1.10
N PHE A 180 -7.68 -22.15 -0.41
CA PHE A 180 -8.61 -21.91 0.70
C PHE A 180 -9.82 -21.02 0.32
N GLY A 181 -10.11 -20.92 -0.98
CA GLY A 181 -11.27 -20.17 -1.48
C GLY A 181 -10.97 -18.68 -1.76
N GLY A 182 -9.70 -18.34 -2.00
CA GLY A 182 -9.26 -16.98 -2.27
C GLY A 182 -9.02 -16.20 -0.97
N GLY A 183 -7.78 -15.79 -0.72
CA GLY A 183 -7.45 -14.92 0.40
C GLY A 183 -8.28 -13.64 0.41
N CYS A 184 -8.64 -13.14 1.60
CA CYS A 184 -9.27 -11.82 1.73
C CYS A 184 -8.41 -10.75 1.04
N PHE A 185 -7.10 -10.82 1.30
CA PHE A 185 -6.04 -10.10 0.60
C PHE A 185 -5.04 -11.10 0.03
N ASP A 186 -4.46 -10.76 -1.11
CA ASP A 186 -3.53 -11.61 -1.84
C ASP A 186 -2.28 -10.85 -2.33
N ALA A 187 -1.39 -11.56 -3.03
CA ALA A 187 -0.12 -10.99 -3.51
C ALA A 187 -0.29 -9.70 -4.35
N THR A 188 -1.44 -9.49 -5.00
CA THR A 188 -1.71 -8.29 -5.80
C THR A 188 -1.91 -7.03 -4.96
N GLU A 189 -2.13 -7.18 -3.65
CA GLU A 189 -2.47 -6.10 -2.72
C GLU A 189 -1.36 -5.84 -1.67
N LEU A 190 -0.17 -6.41 -1.85
CA LEU A 190 0.97 -6.21 -0.94
C LEU A 190 1.43 -4.75 -0.88
N ASP A 191 1.43 -4.06 -2.03
CA ASP A 191 1.81 -2.65 -2.12
C ASP A 191 0.79 -1.75 -1.39
N ASP A 192 -0.50 -1.99 -1.59
CA ASP A 192 -1.56 -1.27 -0.85
C ASP A 192 -1.43 -1.51 0.66
N TYR A 193 -1.16 -2.74 1.08
CA TYR A 193 -0.97 -3.07 2.48
C TYR A 193 0.23 -2.35 3.11
N ALA A 194 1.34 -2.25 2.38
CA ALA A 194 2.51 -1.48 2.80
C ALA A 194 2.22 0.02 2.90
N VAL A 195 1.49 0.59 1.93
CA VAL A 195 1.07 2.00 1.96
C VAL A 195 0.13 2.28 3.12
N LEU A 196 -0.84 1.40 3.41
CA LEU A 196 -1.75 1.56 4.55
C LEU A 196 -1.01 1.58 5.90
N GLN A 197 -0.04 0.68 6.09
CA GLN A 197 0.81 0.66 7.30
C GLN A 197 1.58 1.98 7.45
N ARG A 198 2.15 2.48 6.34
CA ARG A 198 2.89 3.74 6.30
C ARG A 198 1.99 4.95 6.56
N ASP A 199 0.83 5.03 5.93
CA ASP A 199 -0.05 6.20 6.01
C ASP A 199 -0.69 6.35 7.39
N MET A 200 -0.99 5.23 8.06
CA MET A 200 -1.63 5.24 9.37
C MET A 200 -0.64 5.08 10.54
N GLN A 201 0.64 4.86 10.26
CA GLN A 201 1.66 4.49 11.25
C GLN A 201 1.23 3.28 12.10
N ILE A 202 0.80 2.22 11.40
CA ILE A 202 0.33 0.96 12.00
C ILE A 202 1.27 -0.15 11.57
N ASP A 203 1.63 -1.02 12.51
CA ASP A 203 2.37 -2.24 12.22
C ASP A 203 1.41 -3.42 12.13
N ALA A 204 1.33 -4.00 10.94
CA ALA A 204 0.53 -5.19 10.67
C ALA A 204 1.40 -6.35 10.14
N GLY A 205 2.69 -6.35 10.52
CA GLY A 205 3.59 -7.50 10.36
C GLY A 205 4.30 -7.63 9.02
N LEU A 206 3.91 -6.86 8.00
CA LEU A 206 4.56 -6.86 6.68
C LEU A 206 5.45 -5.64 6.47
N HIS A 207 6.37 -5.70 5.51
CA HIS A 207 7.18 -4.57 5.09
C HIS A 207 7.50 -4.67 3.59
N PRO A 208 7.84 -3.54 2.94
CA PRO A 208 8.25 -3.56 1.54
C PRO A 208 9.54 -4.37 1.34
N VAL A 209 9.65 -4.99 0.17
CA VAL A 209 10.82 -5.79 -0.27
C VAL A 209 11.26 -5.34 -1.66
N ARG A 210 12.47 -5.72 -2.06
CA ARG A 210 13.01 -5.42 -3.39
C ARG A 210 12.86 -6.62 -4.33
N GLU A 211 12.59 -6.34 -5.60
CA GLU A 211 12.32 -7.37 -6.60
C GLU A 211 13.51 -8.32 -6.80
N ASP A 212 14.73 -7.77 -6.83
CA ASP A 212 15.98 -8.52 -6.94
C ASP A 212 16.25 -9.39 -5.70
N GLU A 213 15.94 -8.89 -4.49
CA GLU A 213 16.01 -9.67 -3.26
C GLU A 213 15.02 -10.85 -3.27
N VAL A 214 13.77 -10.60 -3.69
CA VAL A 214 12.74 -11.64 -3.79
C VAL A 214 13.12 -12.69 -4.84
N ALA A 215 13.59 -12.27 -6.01
CA ALA A 215 14.05 -13.17 -7.06
C ALA A 215 15.19 -14.07 -6.58
N ALA A 216 16.19 -13.51 -5.91
CA ALA A 216 17.31 -14.27 -5.35
C ALA A 216 16.86 -15.30 -4.30
N VAL A 217 15.92 -14.93 -3.42
CA VAL A 217 15.36 -15.86 -2.43
C VAL A 217 14.54 -16.98 -3.09
N ARG A 218 13.74 -16.65 -4.11
CA ARG A 218 12.94 -17.64 -4.86
C ARG A 218 13.82 -18.62 -5.63
N GLU A 219 14.86 -18.14 -6.33
CA GLU A 219 15.82 -18.99 -7.02
C GLU A 219 16.51 -19.93 -6.05
N ARG A 220 17.01 -19.40 -4.93
CA ARG A 220 17.66 -20.20 -3.89
C ARG A 220 16.73 -21.26 -3.33
N ALA A 221 15.46 -20.93 -3.10
CA ALA A 221 14.46 -21.89 -2.63
C ALA A 221 14.20 -23.00 -3.67
N GLY A 222 14.05 -22.63 -4.95
CA GLY A 222 13.88 -23.56 -6.07
C GLY A 222 15.05 -24.55 -6.20
N ARG A 223 16.29 -24.06 -6.11
CA ARG A 223 17.48 -24.92 -6.15
C ARG A 223 17.61 -25.80 -4.91
N ALA A 224 17.27 -25.30 -3.72
CA ALA A 224 17.31 -26.09 -2.49
C ALA A 224 16.28 -27.22 -2.50
N ILE A 225 15.03 -26.95 -2.94
CA ILE A 225 14.00 -28.00 -3.02
C ILE A 225 14.31 -29.02 -4.12
N ALA A 226 14.87 -28.60 -5.25
CA ALA A 226 15.33 -29.51 -6.31
C ALA A 226 16.38 -30.50 -5.80
N ALA A 227 17.34 -30.02 -5.01
CA ALA A 227 18.36 -30.87 -4.41
C ALA A 227 17.78 -31.86 -3.38
N VAL A 228 16.79 -31.44 -2.60
CA VAL A 228 16.05 -32.36 -1.69
C VAL A 228 15.35 -33.45 -2.50
N TYR A 229 14.65 -33.08 -3.57
CA TYR A 229 13.94 -34.02 -4.43
C TYR A 229 14.89 -35.05 -5.05
N GLU A 230 16.03 -34.60 -5.57
CA GLU A 230 17.06 -35.47 -6.14
C GLU A 230 17.58 -36.49 -5.11
N ARG A 231 17.95 -36.02 -3.91
CA ARG A 231 18.52 -36.87 -2.85
C ARG A 231 17.52 -37.85 -2.25
N LEU A 232 16.23 -37.49 -2.20
CA LEU A 232 15.15 -38.37 -1.74
C LEU A 232 14.62 -39.29 -2.84
N GLY A 233 15.08 -39.15 -4.09
CA GLY A 233 14.62 -39.95 -5.22
C GLY A 233 13.20 -39.60 -5.67
N PHE A 234 12.76 -38.36 -5.44
CA PHE A 234 11.48 -37.83 -5.93
C PHE A 234 11.56 -37.44 -7.41
N PRO A 235 10.41 -37.25 -8.09
CA PRO A 235 10.41 -36.81 -9.49
C PRO A 235 11.16 -35.48 -9.66
N SER A 236 12.15 -35.45 -10.55
CA SER A 236 13.09 -34.32 -10.66
C SER A 236 12.41 -32.96 -10.83
N ILE A 237 12.97 -31.94 -10.21
CA ILE A 237 12.65 -30.53 -10.49
C ILE A 237 13.69 -30.00 -11.48
N THR A 238 13.23 -29.55 -12.63
CA THR A 238 14.07 -29.10 -13.75
C THR A 238 14.54 -27.66 -13.59
N GLU A 239 15.60 -27.27 -14.30
CA GLU A 239 16.06 -25.87 -14.33
C GLU A 239 14.96 -24.94 -14.87
N ALA A 240 14.16 -25.39 -15.84
CA ALA A 240 13.05 -24.61 -16.39
C ALA A 240 11.96 -24.33 -15.34
N GLU A 241 11.67 -25.28 -14.45
CA GLU A 241 10.75 -25.07 -13.34
C GLU A 241 11.32 -24.08 -12.32
N ILE A 242 12.64 -24.12 -12.05
CA ILE A 242 13.29 -23.18 -11.14
C ILE A 242 13.25 -21.77 -11.74
N GLU A 243 13.68 -21.60 -12.99
CA GLU A 243 13.66 -20.31 -13.70
C GLU A 243 12.25 -19.70 -13.74
N ALA A 244 11.23 -20.52 -14.05
CA ALA A 244 9.84 -20.10 -14.00
C ALA A 244 9.42 -19.68 -12.58
N ALA A 245 9.75 -20.48 -11.57
CA ALA A 245 9.44 -20.17 -10.17
C ALA A 245 10.09 -18.86 -9.70
N VAL A 246 11.21 -18.40 -10.26
CA VAL A 246 11.82 -17.11 -9.84
C VAL A 246 10.89 -15.93 -10.12
N ILE A 247 10.24 -15.91 -11.29
CA ILE A 247 9.49 -14.76 -11.80
C ILE A 247 7.97 -14.96 -11.83
N ALA A 248 7.50 -16.19 -11.61
CA ALA A 248 6.08 -16.55 -11.66
C ALA A 248 5.24 -15.72 -10.68
N MET A 249 4.13 -15.19 -11.20
CA MET A 249 3.09 -14.55 -10.40
C MET A 249 2.14 -15.61 -9.83
N ASP A 250 1.77 -16.60 -10.63
CA ASP A 250 0.94 -17.74 -10.23
C ASP A 250 1.30 -19.02 -11.00
N SER A 251 0.59 -20.11 -10.71
CA SER A 251 0.84 -21.44 -11.27
C SER A 251 0.70 -21.52 -12.79
N ARG A 252 0.05 -20.56 -13.45
CA ARG A 252 -0.03 -20.53 -14.92
C ARG A 252 1.29 -20.17 -15.59
N ASP A 253 2.21 -19.58 -14.83
CA ASP A 253 3.58 -19.30 -15.27
C ASP A 253 4.51 -20.51 -15.06
N MET A 254 4.03 -21.58 -14.42
CA MET A 254 4.82 -22.78 -14.08
C MET A 254 4.66 -23.89 -15.13
N PRO A 255 5.71 -24.65 -15.45
CA PRO A 255 5.59 -25.88 -16.24
C PRO A 255 4.73 -26.94 -15.55
N ASP A 256 3.99 -27.72 -16.33
CA ASP A 256 3.24 -28.87 -15.82
C ASP A 256 4.18 -29.95 -15.27
N ARG A 257 3.80 -30.56 -14.15
CA ARG A 257 4.48 -31.72 -13.55
C ARG A 257 3.68 -33.01 -13.71
N ASP A 258 4.36 -34.14 -13.62
CA ASP A 258 3.70 -35.45 -13.52
C ASP A 258 3.10 -35.64 -12.12
N LEU A 259 1.86 -35.17 -11.97
CA LEU A 259 1.11 -35.23 -10.72
C LEU A 259 0.98 -36.66 -10.18
N ALA A 260 0.87 -37.67 -11.05
CA ALA A 260 0.72 -39.05 -10.60
C ALA A 260 2.01 -39.56 -9.96
N ALA A 261 3.16 -39.23 -10.55
CA ALA A 261 4.47 -39.57 -9.98
C ALA A 261 4.74 -38.83 -8.67
N ASP A 262 4.39 -37.54 -8.59
CA ASP A 262 4.57 -36.74 -7.37
C ASP A 262 3.71 -37.28 -6.22
N LEU A 263 2.45 -37.64 -6.48
CA LEU A 263 1.56 -38.22 -5.48
C LEU A 263 2.07 -39.57 -4.98
N ALA A 264 2.54 -40.44 -5.89
CA ALA A 264 3.11 -41.74 -5.51
C ALA A 264 4.34 -41.56 -4.60
N ALA A 265 5.24 -40.64 -4.94
CA ALA A 265 6.42 -40.35 -4.12
C ALA A 265 6.05 -39.78 -2.74
N ALA A 266 5.04 -38.91 -2.67
CA ALA A 266 4.54 -38.37 -1.40
C ALA A 266 3.93 -39.46 -0.52
N ASP A 267 3.10 -40.34 -1.08
CA ASP A 267 2.50 -41.47 -0.37
C ASP A 267 3.57 -42.43 0.17
N ASP A 268 4.57 -42.77 -0.66
CA ASP A 268 5.69 -43.63 -0.27
C ASP A 268 6.51 -43.01 0.88
N PHE A 269 6.76 -41.69 0.83
CA PHE A 269 7.46 -40.99 1.92
C PHE A 269 6.65 -41.02 3.22
N LEU A 270 5.34 -40.78 3.15
CA LEU A 270 4.47 -40.78 4.32
C LEU A 270 4.35 -42.17 4.95
N ALA A 271 4.25 -43.22 4.13
CA ALA A 271 4.21 -44.62 4.58
C ALA A 271 5.56 -45.13 5.08
N GLY A 272 6.67 -44.60 4.56
CA GLY A 272 8.03 -45.02 4.89
C GLY A 272 8.54 -44.56 6.26
N PRO A 273 9.81 -44.85 6.62
CA PRO A 273 10.41 -44.41 7.88
C PRO A 273 11.04 -43.00 7.81
N ALA A 274 11.18 -42.42 6.61
CA ALA A 274 11.85 -41.14 6.40
C ALA A 274 11.14 -39.98 7.13
N THR A 275 11.89 -38.98 7.55
CA THR A 275 11.43 -37.83 8.34
C THR A 275 12.10 -36.54 7.85
N VAL A 276 11.80 -35.41 8.49
CA VAL A 276 12.52 -34.15 8.26
C VAL A 276 14.04 -34.28 8.46
N LEU A 277 14.53 -35.25 9.26
CA LEU A 277 15.97 -35.46 9.41
C LEU A 277 16.63 -35.93 8.10
N ASP A 278 15.90 -36.64 7.25
CA ASP A 278 16.35 -37.03 5.91
C ASP A 278 16.41 -35.81 4.98
N VAL A 279 15.42 -34.91 5.07
CA VAL A 279 15.41 -33.62 4.36
C VAL A 279 16.59 -32.74 4.79
N ILE A 280 16.85 -32.65 6.11
CA ILE A 280 17.96 -31.88 6.68
C ILE A 280 19.31 -32.43 6.17
N ARG A 281 19.50 -33.76 6.19
CA ARG A 281 20.70 -34.39 5.63
C ARG A 281 20.85 -34.12 4.14
N ALA A 282 19.77 -34.24 3.37
CA ALA A 282 19.78 -33.97 1.94
C ALA A 282 20.22 -32.53 1.63
N LEU A 283 19.74 -31.55 2.39
CA LEU A 283 20.15 -30.15 2.27
C LEU A 283 21.62 -29.93 2.62
N ASP A 284 22.09 -30.49 3.73
CA ASP A 284 23.48 -30.37 4.17
C ASP A 284 24.45 -30.95 3.13
N GLU A 285 24.17 -32.17 2.67
CA GLU A 285 24.96 -32.87 1.64
C GLU A 285 24.88 -32.20 0.26
N ALA A 286 23.83 -31.43 -0.01
CA ALA A 286 23.67 -30.65 -1.24
C ALA A 286 24.32 -29.26 -1.18
N GLY A 287 24.96 -28.90 -0.06
CA GLY A 287 25.64 -27.60 0.08
C GLY A 287 24.73 -26.47 0.58
N TYR A 288 23.63 -26.79 1.26
CA TYR A 288 22.76 -25.83 1.95
C TYR A 288 22.81 -25.98 3.49
N PRO A 289 24.00 -25.94 4.12
CA PRO A 289 24.15 -26.21 5.55
C PRO A 289 23.39 -25.21 6.42
N ASP A 290 23.26 -23.95 5.98
CA ASP A 290 22.51 -22.94 6.72
C ASP A 290 20.99 -23.16 6.69
N VAL A 291 20.45 -23.71 5.60
CA VAL A 291 19.03 -24.11 5.52
C VAL A 291 18.80 -25.36 6.37
N ALA A 292 19.71 -26.33 6.29
CA ALA A 292 19.69 -27.54 7.09
C ALA A 292 19.72 -27.21 8.60
N GLU A 293 20.61 -26.32 9.03
CA GLU A 293 20.73 -25.86 10.41
C GLU A 293 19.45 -25.16 10.89
N ARG A 294 18.83 -24.32 10.06
CA ARG A 294 17.56 -23.66 10.39
C ARG A 294 16.41 -24.64 10.60
N LEU A 295 16.31 -25.67 9.76
CA LEU A 295 15.31 -26.73 9.92
C LEU A 295 15.58 -27.60 11.15
N LEU A 296 16.85 -27.91 11.41
CA LEU A 296 17.25 -28.62 12.63
C LEU A 296 16.92 -27.81 13.88
N GLU A 297 17.13 -26.50 13.86
CA GLU A 297 16.78 -25.62 14.97
C GLU A 297 15.28 -25.60 15.23
N LEU A 298 14.41 -25.54 14.21
CA LEU A 298 12.96 -25.73 14.40
C LEU A 298 12.62 -27.07 15.07
N GLY A 299 13.37 -28.14 14.74
CA GLY A 299 13.26 -29.43 15.42
C GLY A 299 13.65 -29.36 16.90
N ARG A 300 14.73 -28.63 17.23
CA ARG A 300 15.19 -28.42 18.61
C ARG A 300 14.17 -27.65 19.45
N GLN A 301 13.47 -26.69 18.86
CA GLN A 301 12.43 -25.91 19.54
C GLN A 301 11.28 -26.79 20.07
N ARG A 302 11.01 -27.93 19.42
CA ARG A 302 10.05 -28.91 19.92
C ARG A 302 10.50 -29.58 21.22
N VAL A 303 11.80 -29.80 21.36
CA VAL A 303 12.39 -30.39 22.57
C VAL A 303 12.35 -29.40 23.73
N LEU A 304 12.59 -28.11 23.44
CA LEU A 304 12.56 -27.05 24.44
C LEU A 304 11.13 -26.76 24.92
N GLY A 305 10.17 -26.71 23.99
CA GLY A 305 8.76 -26.45 24.28
C GLY A 305 8.43 -24.98 24.57
N ASP A 306 9.39 -24.07 24.48
CA ASP A 306 9.18 -22.64 24.75
C ASP A 306 8.14 -22.02 23.80
N TYR A 307 8.15 -22.42 22.52
CA TYR A 307 7.19 -21.92 21.54
C TYR A 307 5.78 -22.53 21.65
N LEU A 308 5.52 -23.39 22.63
CA LEU A 308 4.17 -23.86 22.95
C LEU A 308 3.35 -22.83 23.73
N GLN A 309 4.00 -21.75 24.19
CA GLN A 309 3.37 -20.70 24.97
C GLN A 309 2.46 -19.81 24.11
N PRO A 310 1.49 -19.11 24.72
CA PRO A 310 0.60 -18.19 24.02
C PRO A 310 1.35 -17.19 23.15
N SER A 311 0.90 -17.01 21.90
CA SER A 311 1.43 -16.01 20.96
C SER A 311 2.86 -16.25 20.48
N ALA A 312 3.42 -17.42 20.76
CA ALA A 312 4.80 -17.72 20.44
C ALA A 312 5.11 -17.75 18.93
N ILE A 313 6.07 -16.93 18.52
CA ILE A 313 6.77 -16.92 17.23
C ILE A 313 8.29 -16.87 17.48
N PHE A 314 9.09 -16.84 16.42
CA PHE A 314 10.54 -16.68 16.51
C PHE A 314 11.01 -15.38 15.87
N ASP A 315 12.04 -14.77 16.46
CA ASP A 315 12.86 -13.78 15.77
C ASP A 315 13.81 -14.43 14.74
N GLU A 316 14.62 -13.62 14.06
CA GLU A 316 15.55 -14.09 13.04
C GLU A 316 16.61 -15.09 13.55
N ASN A 317 16.87 -15.09 14.87
CA ASN A 317 17.85 -15.89 15.60
C ASN A 317 17.21 -17.05 16.38
N PHE A 318 15.96 -17.42 16.09
CA PHE A 318 15.21 -18.48 16.78
C PHE A 318 14.96 -18.22 18.28
N ARG A 319 15.01 -16.95 18.73
CA ARG A 319 14.54 -16.61 20.06
C ARG A 319 13.02 -16.56 20.04
N VAL A 320 12.40 -17.25 20.99
CA VAL A 320 10.94 -17.21 21.16
C VAL A 320 10.51 -15.81 21.57
N LEU A 321 9.52 -15.26 20.87
CA LEU A 321 8.75 -14.09 21.26
C LEU A 321 7.32 -14.55 21.49
N SER A 322 6.78 -14.34 22.69
CA SER A 322 5.47 -14.87 23.10
C SER A 322 4.80 -13.90 24.08
N GLY A 323 3.52 -14.15 24.39
CA GLY A 323 2.78 -13.37 25.39
C GLY A 323 3.36 -13.44 26.81
N ILE A 324 4.40 -14.25 27.06
CA ILE A 324 5.10 -14.32 28.35
C ILE A 324 6.27 -13.34 28.42
N ASN A 325 7.13 -13.31 27.40
CA ASN A 325 8.36 -12.52 27.39
C ASN A 325 8.27 -11.24 26.54
N ASP A 326 7.21 -11.11 25.75
CA ASP A 326 6.81 -9.91 25.02
C ASP A 326 5.33 -9.60 25.32
N ALA A 327 5.02 -9.51 26.62
CA ALA A 327 3.65 -9.32 27.08
C ALA A 327 3.11 -7.93 26.71
N ASN A 328 1.91 -7.88 26.12
CA ASN A 328 1.22 -6.62 25.87
C ASN A 328 0.91 -5.89 27.17
N ASP A 329 1.47 -4.70 27.34
CA ASP A 329 1.38 -3.90 28.56
C ASP A 329 0.54 -2.61 28.39
N TYR A 330 -0.34 -2.57 27.38
CA TYR A 330 -1.15 -1.40 27.06
C TYR A 330 -2.03 -0.94 28.23
N ARG A 331 -1.88 0.34 28.59
CA ARG A 331 -2.59 1.08 29.65
C ARG A 331 -3.13 2.43 29.16
N GLY A 332 -3.21 2.65 27.84
CA GLY A 332 -3.59 3.91 27.22
C GLY A 332 -2.46 4.60 26.43
N PRO A 333 -2.68 5.84 25.94
CA PRO A 333 -1.65 6.60 25.22
C PRO A 333 -0.32 6.69 26.01
N GLY A 334 0.80 6.42 25.33
CA GLY A 334 2.13 6.42 25.94
C GLY A 334 2.60 5.06 26.51
N SER A 335 1.78 4.02 26.43
CA SER A 335 2.14 2.63 26.80
C SER A 335 1.83 1.65 25.66
N GLY A 336 2.16 0.36 25.82
CA GLY A 336 1.94 -0.66 24.81
C GLY A 336 2.92 -0.60 23.64
N TYR A 337 2.71 -1.49 22.69
CA TYR A 337 3.44 -1.51 21.42
C TYR A 337 3.33 -0.16 20.68
N ARG A 338 4.44 0.29 20.08
CA ARG A 338 4.52 1.51 19.26
C ARG A 338 5.41 1.25 18.06
N LEU A 339 4.90 1.55 16.87
CA LEU A 339 5.68 1.54 15.64
C LEU A 339 6.66 2.72 15.62
N GLN A 340 7.92 2.45 15.92
CA GLN A 340 8.99 3.45 16.04
C GLN A 340 10.36 2.85 15.67
N GLY A 341 11.39 3.70 15.64
CA GLY A 341 12.78 3.27 15.41
C GLY A 341 12.99 2.59 14.06
N GLU A 342 13.80 1.54 14.05
CA GLU A 342 14.16 0.80 12.83
C GLU A 342 12.93 0.18 12.15
N ARG A 343 12.02 -0.42 12.92
CA ARG A 343 10.80 -1.02 12.37
C ARG A 343 9.96 0.03 11.63
N TRP A 344 9.83 1.23 12.18
CA TRP A 344 9.15 2.33 11.50
C TRP A 344 9.86 2.76 10.22
N ALA A 345 11.19 2.89 10.25
CA ALA A 345 11.96 3.23 9.05
C ALA A 345 11.76 2.19 7.93
N ARG A 346 11.69 0.88 8.27
CA ARG A 346 11.42 -0.19 7.30
C ARG A 346 10.00 -0.10 6.71
N VAL A 347 8.99 0.26 7.51
CA VAL A 347 7.62 0.47 7.00
C VAL A 347 7.54 1.71 6.10
N GLN A 348 8.33 2.75 6.35
CA GLN A 348 8.34 3.97 5.53
C GLN A 348 9.02 3.80 4.17
N ASP A 349 9.95 2.86 4.04
CA ASP A 349 10.81 2.64 2.87
C ASP A 349 10.08 1.92 1.72
N ILE A 350 8.99 2.51 1.23
CA ILE A 350 8.25 1.98 0.08
C ILE A 350 9.02 2.25 -1.24
N PRO A 351 9.10 1.29 -2.20
CA PRO A 351 10.00 1.40 -3.35
C PRO A 351 9.82 2.61 -4.27
N ARG A 352 8.60 3.13 -4.39
CA ARG A 352 8.28 4.27 -5.27
C ARG A 352 8.26 5.62 -4.55
N ALA A 353 8.67 5.69 -3.28
CA ALA A 353 8.81 6.95 -2.58
C ALA A 353 9.91 7.80 -3.21
N ARG A 354 9.59 9.05 -3.57
CA ARG A 354 10.55 10.00 -4.13
C ARG A 354 10.91 11.08 -3.10
N PRO A 355 12.19 11.44 -2.96
CA PRO A 355 12.58 12.63 -2.22
C PRO A 355 11.86 13.88 -2.76
N PRO A 356 11.37 14.78 -1.88
CA PRO A 356 10.72 16.02 -2.31
C PRO A 356 11.58 16.89 -3.24
N ALA A 357 12.90 16.91 -3.04
CA ALA A 357 13.83 17.72 -3.83
C ALA A 357 13.80 17.37 -5.33
N ASP A 358 13.56 16.10 -5.67
CA ASP A 358 13.55 15.62 -7.06
C ASP A 358 12.44 16.28 -7.90
N TYR A 359 11.36 16.77 -7.26
CA TYR A 359 10.29 17.48 -7.96
C TYR A 359 10.70 18.86 -8.49
N LEU A 360 11.81 19.41 -7.99
CA LEU A 360 12.37 20.69 -8.40
C LEU A 360 13.60 20.52 -9.31
N GLN A 361 14.04 19.29 -9.59
CA GLN A 361 15.18 19.06 -10.46
C GLN A 361 14.95 19.68 -11.84
N GLY A 362 15.95 20.40 -12.35
CA GLY A 362 15.89 21.13 -13.63
C GLY A 362 15.34 22.56 -13.52
N GLN A 363 14.66 22.92 -12.44
CA GLN A 363 14.17 24.29 -12.25
C GLN A 363 15.32 25.25 -11.92
N GLY A 364 15.37 26.38 -12.63
CA GLY A 364 16.29 27.49 -12.35
C GLY A 364 17.77 27.21 -12.62
N GLY A 365 18.09 26.08 -13.27
CA GLY A 365 19.45 25.77 -13.70
C GLY A 365 19.96 26.70 -14.80
N GLU A 366 19.07 27.11 -15.71
CA GLU A 366 19.35 28.06 -16.78
C GLU A 366 18.29 29.15 -16.84
N PRO A 367 18.51 30.31 -16.17
CA PRO A 367 17.62 31.46 -16.28
C PRO A 367 17.42 31.91 -17.73
N ILE A 368 16.24 32.44 -18.04
CA ILE A 368 15.91 32.92 -19.39
C ILE A 368 16.78 34.12 -19.74
N ARG A 369 17.66 33.94 -20.73
CA ARG A 369 18.57 34.98 -21.22
C ARG A 369 17.87 36.10 -21.99
N ARG A 370 16.70 35.80 -22.56
CA ARG A 370 15.86 36.74 -23.32
C ARG A 370 15.11 37.75 -22.45
N LEU A 371 15.17 37.64 -21.11
CA LEU A 371 14.51 38.55 -20.17
C LEU A 371 15.50 39.55 -19.55
N THR A 372 15.26 40.84 -19.75
CA THR A 372 16.06 41.93 -19.16
C THR A 372 15.18 42.88 -18.36
N GLU A 373 15.51 43.12 -17.08
CA GLU A 373 14.79 44.10 -16.25
C GLU A 373 15.16 45.53 -16.66
N LEU A 374 14.16 46.36 -16.97
CA LEU A 374 14.37 47.74 -17.44
C LEU A 374 14.29 48.78 -16.31
N GLY A 375 13.55 48.48 -15.23
CA GLY A 375 13.31 49.41 -14.12
C GLY A 375 11.90 49.27 -13.55
N THR A 376 11.51 50.17 -12.64
CA THR A 376 10.15 50.17 -12.07
C THR A 376 9.10 50.36 -13.16
N ALA A 377 8.08 49.50 -13.19
CA ALA A 377 7.00 49.57 -14.17
C ALA A 377 6.07 50.76 -13.87
N GLU A 378 5.87 51.63 -14.86
CA GLU A 378 4.92 52.74 -14.77
C GLU A 378 3.52 52.34 -15.27
N LYS A 379 2.54 53.19 -14.96
CA LYS A 379 1.17 53.06 -15.46
C LYS A 379 1.12 53.38 -16.96
N GLY A 380 0.59 52.46 -17.75
CA GLY A 380 0.44 52.58 -19.20
C GLY A 380 -0.52 53.71 -19.59
N ARG A 381 -0.20 54.38 -20.70
CA ARG A 381 -1.00 55.50 -21.26
C ARG A 381 -1.74 55.13 -22.53
N VAL A 382 -1.42 53.99 -23.13
CA VAL A 382 -2.04 53.45 -24.34
C VAL A 382 -2.89 52.24 -24.00
N ARG A 383 -3.82 51.88 -24.90
CA ARG A 383 -4.57 50.62 -24.76
C ARG A 383 -3.61 49.46 -25.03
N GLU A 384 -3.25 48.74 -23.97
CA GLU A 384 -2.31 47.61 -23.98
C GLU A 384 -2.83 46.46 -23.11
N VAL A 385 -2.19 45.29 -23.18
CA VAL A 385 -2.35 44.22 -22.19
C VAL A 385 -1.04 44.06 -21.41
N VAL A 386 -1.10 44.11 -20.09
CA VAL A 386 0.07 43.80 -19.25
C VAL A 386 0.10 42.30 -18.97
N VAL A 387 1.23 41.65 -19.23
CA VAL A 387 1.51 40.27 -18.81
C VAL A 387 2.33 40.35 -17.53
N ALA A 388 1.66 40.20 -16.40
CA ALA A 388 2.25 40.20 -15.07
C ALA A 388 2.71 38.79 -14.69
N VAL A 389 4.01 38.60 -14.49
CA VAL A 389 4.61 37.33 -14.08
C VAL A 389 5.01 37.36 -12.61
N GLY A 390 5.00 36.19 -11.97
CA GLY A 390 5.43 36.02 -10.59
C GLY A 390 6.93 36.28 -10.36
N PRO A 391 7.37 36.43 -9.10
CA PRO A 391 8.72 36.87 -8.77
C PRO A 391 9.81 35.90 -9.24
N ALA A 392 9.58 34.59 -9.14
CA ALA A 392 10.52 33.56 -9.55
C ALA A 392 10.56 33.27 -11.07
N TYR A 393 9.65 33.88 -11.84
CA TYR A 393 9.42 33.51 -13.24
C TYR A 393 10.65 33.80 -14.10
N GLY A 394 11.14 32.75 -14.79
CA GLY A 394 12.24 32.84 -15.75
C GLY A 394 13.62 32.97 -15.10
N ARG A 395 13.71 32.81 -13.78
CA ARG A 395 14.97 32.82 -13.03
C ARG A 395 15.06 31.59 -12.14
N GLU A 396 14.48 31.64 -10.94
CA GLU A 396 14.53 30.53 -9.98
C GLU A 396 13.62 29.37 -10.39
N LEU A 397 12.61 29.66 -11.21
CA LEU A 397 11.75 28.71 -11.87
C LEU A 397 11.71 29.04 -13.37
N THR A 398 11.88 28.02 -14.21
CA THR A 398 12.10 28.18 -15.66
C THR A 398 11.12 27.36 -16.51
N GLU A 399 10.34 26.49 -15.88
CA GLU A 399 9.30 25.69 -16.55
C GLU A 399 8.03 25.63 -15.71
N THR A 400 6.88 25.54 -16.38
CA THR A 400 5.60 25.32 -15.72
C THR A 400 5.55 23.93 -15.08
N ILE A 401 4.55 23.68 -14.25
CA ILE A 401 4.36 22.38 -13.62
C ILE A 401 4.20 21.23 -14.65
N GLY A 402 3.66 21.55 -15.83
CA GLY A 402 3.48 20.65 -16.97
C GLY A 402 4.73 20.48 -17.85
N GLY A 403 5.84 21.14 -17.51
CA GLY A 403 7.11 21.05 -18.24
C GLY A 403 7.19 21.96 -19.47
N LEU A 404 6.38 23.01 -19.55
CA LEU A 404 6.50 23.99 -20.63
C LEU A 404 7.54 25.06 -20.26
N PRO A 405 8.55 25.32 -21.13
CA PRO A 405 9.50 26.39 -20.92
C PRO A 405 8.81 27.76 -20.79
N HIS A 406 9.22 28.54 -19.80
CA HIS A 406 8.63 29.86 -19.53
C HIS A 406 8.77 30.83 -20.73
N ASP A 407 9.88 30.79 -21.47
CA ASP A 407 10.08 31.64 -22.64
C ASP A 407 9.11 31.30 -23.78
N ALA A 408 8.85 30.01 -24.01
CA ALA A 408 7.83 29.55 -24.96
C ALA A 408 6.42 29.96 -24.51
N VAL A 409 6.10 29.79 -23.23
CA VAL A 409 4.81 30.21 -22.66
C VAL A 409 4.59 31.72 -22.83
N LEU A 410 5.60 32.53 -22.50
CA LEU A 410 5.52 33.97 -22.62
C LEU A 410 5.41 34.40 -24.09
N ALA A 411 6.19 33.79 -25.00
CA ALA A 411 6.11 34.05 -26.43
C ALA A 411 4.70 33.81 -26.98
N GLU A 412 4.05 32.69 -26.65
CA GLU A 412 2.70 32.39 -27.12
C GLU A 412 1.65 33.39 -26.60
N ILE A 413 1.74 33.79 -25.33
CA ILE A 413 0.85 34.82 -24.77
C ILE A 413 1.00 36.13 -25.56
N LEU A 414 2.24 36.56 -25.81
CA LEU A 414 2.53 37.80 -26.55
C LEU A 414 2.06 37.72 -28.00
N SER A 415 2.31 36.60 -28.69
CA SER A 415 1.82 36.34 -30.05
C SER A 415 0.29 36.41 -30.11
N GLY A 416 -0.41 35.80 -29.16
CA GLY A 416 -1.87 35.87 -29.09
C GLY A 416 -2.41 37.29 -28.88
N ILE A 417 -1.71 38.14 -28.12
CA ILE A 417 -2.08 39.55 -27.96
C ILE A 417 -1.83 40.33 -29.26
N ALA A 418 -0.67 40.10 -29.90
CA ALA A 418 -0.26 40.79 -31.12
C ALA A 418 -1.18 40.49 -32.31
N GLU A 419 -1.64 39.24 -32.46
CA GLU A 419 -2.61 38.84 -33.49
C GLU A 419 -3.94 39.62 -33.43
N GLU A 420 -4.31 40.11 -32.24
CA GLU A 420 -5.50 40.92 -32.02
C GLU A 420 -5.23 42.44 -32.17
N GLY A 421 -4.00 42.81 -32.54
CA GLY A 421 -3.56 44.16 -32.87
C GLY A 421 -3.33 45.07 -31.66
N LEU A 422 -3.00 44.52 -30.49
CA LEU A 422 -2.69 45.30 -29.29
C LEU A 422 -1.22 45.17 -28.87
N PRO A 423 -0.62 46.24 -28.31
CA PRO A 423 0.68 46.15 -27.66
C PRO A 423 0.58 45.35 -26.36
N ALA A 424 1.63 44.57 -26.08
CA ALA A 424 1.79 43.83 -24.84
C ALA A 424 3.01 44.34 -24.07
N ARG A 425 2.93 44.34 -22.74
CA ARG A 425 4.03 44.75 -21.86
C ARG A 425 4.20 43.76 -20.72
N VAL A 426 5.44 43.31 -20.48
CA VAL A 426 5.73 42.31 -19.45
C VAL A 426 6.18 42.99 -18.17
N VAL A 427 5.58 42.59 -17.04
CA VAL A 427 5.91 43.13 -15.72
C VAL A 427 6.16 41.99 -14.74
N LYS A 428 7.24 42.06 -13.97
CA LYS A 428 7.48 41.17 -12.82
C LYS A 428 6.87 41.77 -11.57
N VAL A 429 5.96 41.05 -10.93
CA VAL A 429 5.37 41.43 -9.64
C VAL A 429 6.19 40.77 -8.53
N HIS A 430 6.68 41.57 -7.58
CA HIS A 430 7.55 41.09 -6.51
C HIS A 430 6.81 40.90 -5.18
N GLN A 431 5.69 41.59 -5.01
CA GLN A 431 5.02 41.73 -3.71
C GLN A 431 4.14 40.53 -3.32
N SER A 432 3.86 39.62 -4.25
CA SER A 432 3.04 38.45 -4.00
C SER A 432 3.38 37.32 -4.95
N GLY A 433 3.33 36.09 -4.45
CA GLY A 433 3.33 34.88 -5.27
C GLY A 433 1.92 34.40 -5.65
N ASP A 434 0.85 35.06 -5.20
CA ASP A 434 -0.53 34.69 -5.50
C ASP A 434 -0.95 35.13 -6.91
N CYS A 435 -1.47 34.19 -7.71
CA CYS A 435 -1.81 34.44 -9.12
C CYS A 435 -2.81 35.59 -9.32
N ALA A 436 -3.79 35.71 -8.43
CA ALA A 436 -4.83 36.72 -8.53
C ALA A 436 -4.26 38.11 -8.22
N TYR A 437 -3.43 38.23 -7.17
CA TYR A 437 -2.72 39.48 -6.86
C TYR A 437 -1.69 39.87 -7.92
N ILE A 438 -1.00 38.90 -8.54
CA ILE A 438 -0.11 39.16 -9.69
C ILE A 438 -0.92 39.76 -10.84
N GLY A 439 -2.04 39.14 -11.21
CA GLY A 439 -2.93 39.65 -12.26
C GLY A 439 -3.54 41.02 -11.92
N TYR A 440 -3.96 41.23 -10.67
CA TYR A 440 -4.50 42.50 -10.19
C TYR A 440 -3.46 43.62 -10.26
N ALA A 441 -2.23 43.39 -9.79
CA ALA A 441 -1.15 44.36 -9.85
C ALA A 441 -0.83 44.75 -11.31
N GLY A 442 -0.78 43.76 -12.21
CA GLY A 442 -0.65 44.02 -13.66
C GLY A 442 -1.80 44.86 -14.21
N ALA A 443 -3.04 44.57 -13.80
CA ALA A 443 -4.22 45.29 -14.27
C ALA A 443 -4.23 46.75 -13.82
N GLN A 444 -3.74 47.05 -12.60
CA GLN A 444 -3.58 48.43 -12.12
C GLN A 444 -2.54 49.24 -12.93
N LEU A 445 -1.53 48.57 -13.50
CA LEU A 445 -0.51 49.18 -14.34
C LEU A 445 -0.90 49.27 -15.82
N SER A 446 -1.84 48.44 -16.28
CA SER A 446 -2.26 48.38 -17.68
C SER A 446 -3.05 49.62 -18.10
N GLY A 447 -2.70 50.19 -19.26
CA GLY A 447 -3.43 51.33 -19.82
C GLY A 447 -4.84 50.98 -20.34
N SER A 448 -5.15 49.69 -20.58
CA SER A 448 -6.54 49.23 -20.81
C SER A 448 -7.27 48.81 -19.53
N GLY A 449 -6.53 48.67 -18.42
CA GLY A 449 -7.01 48.05 -17.19
C GLY A 449 -7.11 46.53 -17.25
N VAL A 450 -6.71 45.86 -18.33
CA VAL A 450 -6.69 44.39 -18.46
C VAL A 450 -5.26 43.86 -18.37
N ALA A 451 -5.08 42.77 -17.63
CA ALA A 451 -3.80 42.09 -17.52
C ALA A 451 -3.96 40.57 -17.44
N ILE A 452 -2.88 39.86 -17.78
CA ILE A 452 -2.72 38.43 -17.55
C ILE A 452 -1.81 38.27 -16.34
N GLY A 453 -2.26 37.61 -15.29
CA GLY A 453 -1.41 37.17 -14.18
C GLY A 453 -0.92 35.74 -14.42
N LEU A 454 0.38 35.50 -14.31
CA LEU A 454 1.02 34.21 -14.58
C LEU A 454 1.98 33.82 -13.45
N GLN A 455 1.67 32.75 -12.73
CA GLN A 455 2.61 32.12 -11.79
C GLN A 455 3.66 31.32 -12.54
N SER A 456 4.84 31.14 -11.93
CA SER A 456 5.91 30.28 -12.45
C SER A 456 5.44 28.85 -12.70
N ARG A 457 4.64 28.27 -11.80
CA ARG A 457 4.07 26.94 -12.03
C ARG A 457 3.08 26.86 -13.21
N GLY A 458 2.74 27.98 -13.85
CA GLY A 458 1.90 28.05 -15.04
C GLY A 458 0.42 28.37 -14.79
N THR A 459 -0.02 28.53 -13.54
CA THR A 459 -1.39 28.97 -13.23
C THR A 459 -1.58 30.39 -13.76
N THR A 460 -2.71 30.64 -14.42
CA THR A 460 -2.96 31.90 -15.13
C THR A 460 -4.32 32.48 -14.82
N VAL A 461 -4.43 33.80 -14.83
CA VAL A 461 -5.70 34.54 -14.70
C VAL A 461 -5.73 35.70 -15.66
N ILE A 462 -6.89 35.99 -16.26
CA ILE A 462 -7.14 37.27 -16.94
C ILE A 462 -7.88 38.17 -15.94
N HIS A 463 -7.31 39.32 -15.61
CA HIS A 463 -7.83 40.24 -14.60
C HIS A 463 -8.19 41.61 -15.22
N ARG A 464 -9.10 42.33 -14.57
CA ARG A 464 -9.44 43.73 -14.88
C ARG A 464 -9.34 44.63 -13.64
N ALA A 465 -8.91 45.88 -13.81
CA ALA A 465 -8.52 46.77 -12.71
C ALA A 465 -9.66 47.17 -11.75
N ASP A 466 -10.91 47.13 -12.23
CA ASP A 466 -12.14 47.47 -11.49
C ASP A 466 -12.73 46.26 -10.74
N LEU A 467 -12.20 45.06 -10.94
CA LEU A 467 -12.62 43.86 -10.22
C LEU A 467 -11.93 43.77 -8.86
N ALA A 468 -12.60 43.14 -7.88
CA ALA A 468 -11.97 42.78 -6.62
C ALA A 468 -10.77 41.85 -6.86
N PRO A 469 -9.70 41.88 -6.03
CA PRO A 469 -8.45 41.16 -6.29
C PRO A 469 -8.58 39.64 -6.49
N LEU A 470 -9.60 39.00 -5.91
CA LEU A 470 -9.85 37.54 -6.07
C LEU A 470 -10.93 37.22 -7.11
N ASN A 471 -11.47 38.24 -7.78
CA ASN A 471 -12.37 38.05 -8.93
C ASN A 471 -11.54 38.10 -10.23
N ASN A 472 -12.09 37.64 -11.35
CA ASN A 472 -11.38 37.59 -12.62
C ASN A 472 -12.34 37.59 -13.81
N LEU A 473 -11.79 37.79 -15.00
CA LEU A 473 -12.50 37.60 -16.25
C LEU A 473 -12.47 36.12 -16.67
N GLU A 474 -11.30 35.49 -16.58
CA GLU A 474 -11.10 34.05 -16.82
C GLU A 474 -10.02 33.51 -15.86
N LEU A 475 -10.17 32.26 -15.39
CA LEU A 475 -9.24 31.59 -14.49
C LEU A 475 -8.82 30.22 -15.03
N PHE A 476 -7.50 29.99 -15.06
CA PHE A 476 -6.87 28.77 -15.52
C PHE A 476 -6.18 28.06 -14.35
N SER A 477 -6.99 27.40 -13.52
CA SER A 477 -6.56 26.83 -12.24
C SER A 477 -5.82 25.50 -12.35
N GLN A 478 -5.94 24.79 -13.48
CA GLN A 478 -5.27 23.50 -13.73
C GLN A 478 -4.09 23.66 -14.69
N ALA A 479 -3.04 24.35 -14.22
CA ALA A 479 -1.80 24.57 -14.98
C ALA A 479 -1.20 23.32 -15.67
N PRO A 480 -1.24 22.11 -15.09
CA PRO A 480 -0.70 20.91 -15.77
C PRO A 480 -1.42 20.54 -17.08
N ASN A 481 -2.63 21.08 -17.31
CA ASN A 481 -3.41 20.83 -18.53
C ASN A 481 -3.28 21.94 -19.58
N LEU A 482 -2.57 23.04 -19.27
CA LEU A 482 -2.38 24.13 -20.20
C LEU A 482 -1.32 23.77 -21.24
N THR A 483 -1.65 24.02 -22.50
CA THR A 483 -0.76 23.85 -23.65
C THR A 483 -0.26 25.21 -24.14
N LEU A 484 0.75 25.23 -25.00
CA LEU A 484 1.19 26.45 -25.70
C LEU A 484 0.03 27.13 -26.46
N GLU A 485 -0.81 26.34 -27.14
CA GLU A 485 -2.03 26.84 -27.78
C GLU A 485 -3.02 27.46 -26.77
N SER A 486 -3.15 26.86 -25.58
CA SER A 486 -3.97 27.43 -24.51
C SER A 486 -3.45 28.81 -24.12
N TYR A 487 -2.14 28.95 -23.92
CA TYR A 487 -1.49 30.23 -23.60
C TYR A 487 -1.64 31.28 -24.71
N ARG A 488 -1.53 30.89 -25.99
CA ARG A 488 -1.80 31.77 -27.12
C ARG A 488 -3.24 32.27 -27.12
N GLN A 489 -4.19 31.37 -26.89
CA GLN A 489 -5.61 31.73 -26.83
C GLN A 489 -5.94 32.63 -25.63
N ILE A 490 -5.27 32.44 -24.48
CA ILE A 490 -5.36 33.34 -23.32
C ILE A 490 -4.91 34.76 -23.71
N GLY A 491 -3.81 34.87 -24.47
CA GLY A 491 -3.34 36.14 -25.03
C GLY A 491 -4.40 36.84 -25.89
N ARG A 492 -4.98 36.11 -26.86
CA ARG A 492 -6.07 36.62 -27.72
C ARG A 492 -7.26 37.13 -26.91
N ASN A 493 -7.71 36.32 -25.94
CA ASN A 493 -8.87 36.67 -25.11
C ASN A 493 -8.61 37.92 -24.26
N ALA A 494 -7.43 38.05 -23.64
CA ALA A 494 -7.06 39.24 -22.89
C ALA A 494 -7.07 40.50 -23.78
N ALA A 495 -6.57 40.39 -25.01
CA ALA A 495 -6.60 41.49 -25.98
C ALA A 495 -8.03 41.89 -26.37
N ARG A 496 -8.90 40.90 -26.63
CA ARG A 496 -10.32 41.15 -26.93
C ARG A 496 -11.06 41.80 -25.75
N TYR A 497 -10.78 41.37 -24.51
CA TYR A 497 -11.29 42.04 -23.31
C TYR A 497 -10.82 43.48 -23.21
N ALA A 498 -9.54 43.77 -23.49
CA ALA A 498 -9.00 45.13 -23.52
C ALA A 498 -9.65 46.04 -24.59
N ARG A 499 -10.22 45.45 -25.64
CA ARG A 499 -11.00 46.14 -26.68
C ARG A 499 -12.50 46.24 -26.38
N GLY A 500 -12.98 45.65 -25.28
CA GLY A 500 -14.40 45.56 -24.94
C GLY A 500 -15.20 44.65 -25.89
N GLN A 501 -14.55 43.69 -26.54
CA GLN A 501 -15.18 42.76 -27.45
C GLN A 501 -15.79 41.57 -26.70
N LYS A 502 -16.74 40.89 -27.33
CA LYS A 502 -17.26 39.60 -26.82
C LYS A 502 -16.19 38.53 -27.01
N VAL A 503 -15.99 37.74 -25.97
CA VAL A 503 -14.98 36.69 -25.92
C VAL A 503 -15.67 35.34 -25.72
N GLN A 504 -15.22 34.32 -26.44
CA GLN A 504 -15.51 32.93 -26.10
C GLN A 504 -14.44 32.48 -25.10
N PRO A 505 -14.80 32.14 -23.85
CA PRO A 505 -13.83 31.71 -22.86
C PRO A 505 -13.01 30.51 -23.33
N VAL A 506 -11.74 30.45 -22.93
CA VAL A 506 -10.85 29.35 -23.32
C VAL A 506 -11.35 28.05 -22.66
N PRO A 507 -11.52 26.96 -23.43
CA PRO A 507 -11.97 25.69 -22.87
C PRO A 507 -11.02 25.18 -21.77
N VAL A 508 -11.57 24.84 -20.60
CA VAL A 508 -10.80 24.27 -19.49
C VAL A 508 -10.93 22.75 -19.49
N LYS A 509 -9.80 22.05 -19.61
CA LYS A 509 -9.75 20.60 -19.40
C LYS A 509 -9.82 20.30 -17.90
N VAL A 510 -10.87 19.60 -17.48
CA VAL A 510 -11.03 19.15 -16.09
C VAL A 510 -10.39 17.77 -15.93
N ASP A 511 -9.30 17.72 -15.17
CA ASP A 511 -8.66 16.48 -14.71
C ASP A 511 -8.77 16.39 -13.18
N ASN A 512 -9.59 15.47 -12.67
CA ASN A 512 -9.82 15.29 -11.24
C ASN A 512 -8.66 14.57 -10.52
N TRP A 513 -7.75 13.93 -11.26
CA TRP A 513 -6.62 13.16 -10.71
C TRP A 513 -5.34 13.99 -10.63
N VAL A 514 -5.28 15.11 -11.37
CA VAL A 514 -4.08 15.95 -11.45
C VAL A 514 -3.59 16.43 -10.09
N ARG A 515 -4.53 16.74 -9.18
CA ARG A 515 -4.21 17.18 -7.82
C ARG A 515 -3.50 16.07 -7.05
N LEU A 516 -4.04 14.85 -7.07
CA LEU A 516 -3.44 13.71 -6.38
C LEU A 516 -2.02 13.44 -6.89
N ARG A 517 -1.82 13.52 -8.22
CA ARG A 517 -0.51 13.28 -8.85
C ARG A 517 0.52 14.37 -8.55
N LEU A 518 0.11 15.64 -8.50
CA LEU A 518 1.04 16.78 -8.57
C LEU A 518 0.98 17.73 -7.37
N ILE A 519 0.21 17.45 -6.31
CA ILE A 519 0.07 18.39 -5.18
C ILE A 519 1.40 18.70 -4.49
N VAL A 520 2.27 17.70 -4.34
CA VAL A 520 3.61 17.90 -3.74
C VAL A 520 4.44 18.83 -4.63
N LYS A 521 4.53 18.55 -5.94
CA LYS A 521 5.21 19.42 -6.91
C LYS A 521 4.61 20.84 -6.91
N THR A 522 3.29 20.95 -6.84
CA THR A 522 2.55 22.23 -6.78
C THR A 522 2.93 23.06 -5.55
N MET A 523 3.01 22.41 -4.39
CA MET A 523 3.40 23.03 -3.13
C MET A 523 4.86 23.49 -3.18
N LEU A 524 5.76 22.64 -3.66
CA LEU A 524 7.19 22.95 -3.73
C LEU A 524 7.52 24.09 -4.71
N LEU A 525 6.93 24.06 -5.91
CA LEU A 525 7.09 25.15 -6.88
C LEU A 525 6.55 26.48 -6.33
N HIS A 526 5.37 26.44 -5.68
CA HIS A 526 4.80 27.65 -5.11
C HIS A 526 5.62 28.18 -3.92
N ARG A 527 6.14 27.29 -3.06
CA ARG A 527 7.08 27.68 -2.00
C ARG A 527 8.31 28.38 -2.58
N ARG A 528 8.91 27.83 -3.64
CA ARG A 528 10.07 28.42 -4.30
C ARG A 528 9.78 29.80 -4.87
N GLU A 529 8.56 30.01 -5.38
CA GLU A 529 8.08 31.32 -5.82
C GLU A 529 7.90 32.30 -4.65
N LEU A 530 7.36 31.84 -3.52
CA LEU A 530 7.20 32.66 -2.31
C LEU A 530 8.53 33.07 -1.67
N GLU A 531 9.59 32.25 -1.80
CA GLU A 531 10.95 32.59 -1.35
C GLU A 531 11.51 33.83 -2.08
N GLN A 532 10.94 34.22 -3.23
CA GLN A 532 11.35 35.39 -4.01
C GLN A 532 10.45 36.62 -3.78
N VAL A 533 9.45 36.54 -2.88
CA VAL A 533 8.57 37.67 -2.59
C VAL A 533 9.31 38.76 -1.83
N ASP A 534 9.26 39.96 -2.38
CA ASP A 534 9.76 41.20 -1.76
C ASP A 534 8.63 42.23 -1.74
N GLY A 535 8.01 42.40 -0.56
CA GLY A 535 6.89 43.31 -0.37
C GLY A 535 7.23 44.79 -0.52
N GLN A 536 8.52 45.17 -0.46
CA GLN A 536 8.96 46.56 -0.60
C GLN A 536 9.35 46.89 -2.04
N ARG A 537 9.65 45.89 -2.86
CA ARG A 537 10.06 46.10 -4.25
C ARG A 537 8.84 46.36 -5.15
N PRO A 538 8.76 47.52 -5.83
CA PRO A 538 7.69 47.79 -6.78
C PRO A 538 7.79 46.88 -8.01
N PRO A 539 6.69 46.69 -8.78
CA PRO A 539 6.73 45.83 -9.96
C PRO A 539 7.76 46.37 -10.96
N THR A 540 8.48 45.48 -11.65
CA THR A 540 9.58 45.82 -12.56
C THR A 540 9.17 45.51 -13.99
N GLU A 541 9.40 46.44 -14.92
CA GLU A 541 9.18 46.20 -16.34
C GLU A 541 10.28 45.29 -16.90
N ILE A 542 9.88 44.33 -17.72
CA ILE A 542 10.79 43.36 -18.33
C ILE A 542 10.75 43.51 -19.85
N TYR A 543 11.91 43.68 -20.46
CA TYR A 543 12.09 43.45 -21.88
C TYR A 543 12.23 41.96 -22.15
N PHE A 544 11.41 41.42 -23.04
CA PHE A 544 11.54 40.06 -23.57
C PHE A 544 11.92 40.16 -25.04
N ASP A 545 13.08 39.62 -25.40
CA ASP A 545 13.58 39.57 -26.78
C ASP A 545 12.71 38.62 -27.61
N TRP A 546 11.64 39.12 -28.22
CA TRP A 546 10.64 38.38 -28.98
C TRP A 546 10.12 39.22 -30.14
N GLU A 547 9.96 38.59 -31.29
CA GLU A 547 9.31 39.14 -32.47
C GLU A 547 8.10 38.25 -32.83
N PRO A 548 6.97 38.83 -33.24
CA PRO A 548 5.83 38.05 -33.73
C PRO A 548 6.22 37.33 -35.02
N ASP A 549 5.85 36.05 -35.13
CA ASP A 549 5.93 35.32 -36.41
C ASP A 549 5.02 36.01 -37.44
N GLU A 550 5.52 36.23 -38.67
CA GLU A 550 4.81 36.91 -39.78
C GLU A 550 3.44 36.32 -40.14
#